data_AF-A0A4R8UAU4-F1
#
_entry.id   AF-A0A4R8UAU4-F1
#
_cell.length_a   1.000
_cell.length_b   1.000
_cell.length_c   1.000
_cell.angle_alpha   90.00
_cell.angle_beta   90.00
_cell.angle_gamma   90.00
#
_symmetry.space_group_name_H-M   'P 1'
#
loop_
_entity.id
_entity.type
_entity.pdbx_description
1 polymer ?
#
loop_
_entity_poly.entity_id
_entity_poly.type
_entity_poly.pdbx_seq_one_letter_code
_entity_poly.pdbx_strand_id
1 'polypeptide(L)'
;MASQPAATAPPHVLELRVHGINNTAPNVLLDLPGDESERVAGDTLGSFWRPTAESLGRRRARGTSAPRGSVPPRIRREAYSWGGMVRSTPDAAGPGGIVVAALARVGWALLLPFSIANAAAWSWRLPTHGPAAGRSARAGIIRLFGVLLTLLLVATTTSLAVDVLAQQCYTGRTLDCTVLPGPFEALAGWTTGRRMALLSLAPAGLTVGLWLLSAVSRLRYDVADRFLAAQPRSPAPAAAAASGP
;
A
#
# COMPACT_ATOMS: atom_id res chain seq x y z
N MET A 1 0.50 -13.88 56.27
CA MET A 1 0.55 -14.80 55.11
C MET A 1 -0.03 -14.05 53.93
N ALA A 2 0.83 -13.43 53.11
CA ALA A 2 0.40 -12.57 52.00
C ALA A 2 0.17 -13.44 50.75
N SER A 3 -1.06 -13.48 50.27
CA SER A 3 -1.43 -14.23 49.06
C SER A 3 -0.80 -13.58 47.83
N GLN A 4 0.04 -14.33 47.10
CA GLN A 4 0.52 -13.93 45.77
C GLN A 4 -0.68 -13.79 44.82
N PRO A 5 -0.75 -12.71 44.02
CA PRO A 5 -1.77 -12.61 42.99
C PRO A 5 -1.55 -13.72 41.96
N ALA A 6 -2.58 -14.55 41.73
CA ALA A 6 -2.55 -15.62 40.75
C ALA A 6 -2.10 -15.08 39.39
N ALA A 7 -1.00 -15.62 38.86
CA ALA A 7 -0.51 -15.30 37.54
C ALA A 7 -1.63 -15.53 36.52
N THR A 8 -2.20 -14.44 36.02
CA THR A 8 -3.33 -14.52 35.09
C THR A 8 -2.82 -15.17 33.81
N ALA A 9 -3.44 -16.29 33.39
CA ALA A 9 -3.09 -16.97 32.16
C ALA A 9 -2.95 -15.97 30.98
N PRO A 10 -1.97 -16.16 30.08
CA PRO A 10 -1.71 -15.22 29.00
C PRO A 10 -2.96 -15.02 28.12
N PRO A 11 -3.11 -13.85 27.48
CA PRO A 11 -4.22 -13.61 26.58
C PRO A 11 -4.20 -14.62 25.43
N HIS A 12 -5.37 -15.22 25.16
CA HIS A 12 -5.54 -16.23 24.10
C HIS A 12 -6.39 -15.71 22.93
N VAL A 13 -7.00 -14.52 23.07
CA VAL A 13 -7.76 -13.85 22.01
C VAL A 13 -7.11 -12.51 21.67
N LEU A 14 -6.90 -12.26 20.37
CA LEU A 14 -6.50 -10.96 19.84
C LEU A 14 -7.75 -10.24 19.30
N GLU A 15 -8.11 -9.11 19.92
CA GLU A 15 -9.08 -8.16 19.38
C GLU A 15 -8.31 -7.11 18.57
N LEU A 16 -8.40 -7.19 17.24
CA LEU A 16 -7.79 -6.21 16.34
C LEU A 16 -8.83 -5.19 15.87
N ARG A 17 -8.68 -3.93 16.29
CA ARG A 17 -9.51 -2.81 15.84
C ARG A 17 -8.86 -2.11 14.66
N VAL A 18 -9.59 -1.95 13.56
CA VAL A 18 -9.10 -1.32 12.34
C VAL A 18 -10.00 -0.14 12.01
N HIS A 19 -9.43 1.04 11.74
CA HIS A 19 -10.24 2.16 11.30
C HIS A 19 -10.78 1.92 9.89
N GLY A 20 -11.98 2.42 9.63
CA GLY A 20 -12.54 2.55 8.29
C GLY A 20 -11.93 3.73 7.53
N ILE A 21 -12.71 4.31 6.62
CA ILE A 21 -12.27 5.34 5.68
C ILE A 21 -11.95 6.68 6.37
N ASN A 22 -12.56 6.95 7.55
CA ASN A 22 -12.36 8.21 8.28
C ASN A 22 -10.99 8.32 9.00
N ASN A 23 -10.12 7.32 8.85
CA ASN A 23 -8.74 7.38 9.35
C ASN A 23 -8.64 7.72 10.85
N THR A 24 -9.53 7.12 11.65
CA THR A 24 -9.61 7.32 13.09
C THR A 24 -8.26 7.03 13.76
N ALA A 25 -7.80 7.96 14.61
CA ALA A 25 -6.54 7.82 15.31
C ALA A 25 -6.51 6.57 16.22
N PRO A 26 -5.35 5.91 16.41
CA PRO A 26 -5.24 4.67 17.16
C PRO A 26 -5.75 4.76 18.59
N ASN A 27 -5.45 5.86 19.29
CA ASN A 27 -5.92 6.10 20.65
C ASN A 27 -7.45 6.18 20.71
N VAL A 28 -8.08 6.82 19.72
CA VAL A 28 -9.55 6.90 19.59
C VAL A 28 -10.15 5.53 19.28
N LEU A 29 -9.52 4.72 18.41
CA LEU A 29 -9.94 3.33 18.17
C LEU A 29 -9.89 2.47 19.43
N LEU A 30 -8.92 2.71 20.31
CA LEU A 30 -8.77 2.01 21.58
C LEU A 30 -9.67 2.57 22.68
N ASP A 31 -10.40 3.66 22.41
CA ASP A 31 -11.15 4.44 23.40
C ASP A 31 -10.27 4.95 24.55
N LEU A 32 -9.07 5.43 24.22
CA LEU A 32 -8.03 5.89 25.15
C LEU A 32 -7.60 7.34 24.88
N PRO A 33 -7.17 8.06 25.93
CA PRO A 33 -6.34 9.26 25.78
C PRO A 33 -5.07 8.98 24.95
N GLY A 34 -4.55 10.00 24.27
CA GLY A 34 -3.40 9.85 23.37
C GLY A 34 -2.13 9.34 24.05
N ASP A 35 -1.90 9.76 25.30
CA ASP A 35 -0.78 9.39 26.16
C ASP A 35 -0.91 7.98 26.78
N GLU A 36 -2.10 7.38 26.70
CA GLU A 36 -2.37 6.04 27.23
C GLU A 36 -2.22 4.93 26.17
N SER A 37 -1.76 5.27 24.97
CA SER A 37 -1.54 4.32 23.88
C SER A 37 -0.10 4.38 23.38
N GLU A 38 0.47 3.22 23.04
CA GLU A 38 1.83 3.11 22.53
C GLU A 38 1.88 2.32 21.21
N ARG A 39 2.77 2.73 20.31
CA ARG A 39 3.05 1.99 19.06
C ARG A 39 3.95 0.80 19.38
N VAL A 40 3.48 -0.41 19.09
CA VAL A 40 4.20 -1.65 19.37
C VAL A 40 4.93 -2.23 18.17
N ALA A 41 4.43 -1.95 16.97
CA ALA A 41 5.01 -2.46 15.73
C ALA A 41 4.63 -1.57 14.55
N GLY A 42 5.40 -1.68 13.48
CA GLY A 42 5.21 -0.94 12.24
C GLY A 42 5.86 0.44 12.24
N ASP A 43 5.46 1.28 11.29
CA ASP A 43 6.11 2.53 10.94
C ASP A 43 5.10 3.69 10.84
N THR A 44 5.41 4.73 10.06
CA THR A 44 4.50 5.85 9.82
C THR A 44 3.41 5.55 8.79
N LEU A 45 3.55 4.49 7.99
CA LEU A 45 2.61 4.09 6.94
C LEU A 45 1.54 3.15 7.50
N GLY A 46 1.97 2.13 8.23
CA GLY A 46 1.13 1.12 8.86
C GLY A 46 1.70 0.73 10.22
N SER A 47 0.89 0.82 11.28
CA SER A 47 1.36 0.51 12.64
C SER A 47 0.31 -0.10 13.54
N PHE A 48 0.78 -0.90 14.49
CA PHE A 48 -0.01 -1.49 15.55
C PHE A 48 0.19 -0.73 16.86
N TRP A 49 -0.91 -0.51 17.56
CA TRP A 49 -0.97 0.25 18.80
C TRP A 49 -1.68 -0.55 19.87
N ARG A 50 -1.27 -0.39 21.12
CA ARG A 50 -1.94 -1.00 22.27
C ARG A 50 -2.04 -0.02 23.44
N PRO A 51 -2.89 -0.29 24.44
CA PRO A 51 -2.85 0.43 25.70
C PRO A 51 -1.50 0.26 26.38
N THR A 52 -0.96 1.32 27.00
CA THR A 52 0.25 1.20 27.82
C THR A 52 0.03 0.24 28.99
N ALA A 53 1.09 -0.39 29.49
CA ALA A 53 0.99 -1.34 30.61
C ALA A 53 0.36 -0.69 31.85
N GLU A 54 0.69 0.57 32.11
CA GLU A 54 0.09 1.37 33.19
C GLU A 54 -1.42 1.59 32.97
N SER A 55 -1.83 2.07 31.79
CA SER A 55 -3.24 2.28 31.46
C SER A 55 -4.05 0.98 31.61
N LEU A 56 -3.50 -0.13 31.11
CA LEU A 56 -4.11 -1.45 31.21
C LEU A 56 -4.25 -1.91 32.67
N GLY A 57 -3.22 -1.71 33.49
CA GLY A 57 -3.25 -2.00 34.93
C GLY A 57 -4.30 -1.18 35.68
N ARG A 58 -4.32 0.14 35.47
CA ARG A 58 -5.31 1.05 36.09
C ARG A 58 -6.74 0.67 35.75
N ARG A 59 -6.99 0.25 34.51
CA ARG A 59 -8.35 -0.10 34.03
C ARG A 59 -8.81 -1.46 34.54
N ARG A 60 -7.91 -2.44 34.68
CA ARG A 60 -8.23 -3.75 35.28
C ARG A 60 -8.54 -3.63 36.77
N ALA A 61 -7.85 -2.74 37.48
CA ALA A 61 -8.08 -2.51 38.91
C ALA A 61 -9.46 -1.88 39.23
N ARG A 62 -10.12 -1.21 38.27
CA ARG A 62 -11.38 -0.47 38.49
C ARG A 62 -12.66 -1.30 38.46
N GLY A 63 -12.62 -2.62 38.20
CA GLY A 63 -13.78 -3.50 38.36
C GLY A 63 -14.96 -3.28 37.38
N THR A 64 -16.14 -3.81 37.75
CA THR A 64 -17.29 -4.20 36.88
C THR A 64 -18.05 -3.08 36.16
N SER A 65 -17.80 -1.80 36.45
CA SER A 65 -18.29 -0.70 35.61
C SER A 65 -17.26 -0.40 34.53
N ALA A 66 -17.21 -1.25 33.49
CA ALA A 66 -16.20 -1.20 32.43
C ALA A 66 -16.07 0.22 31.82
N PRO A 67 -15.03 1.01 32.18
CA PRO A 67 -14.84 2.32 31.57
C PRO A 67 -14.58 2.14 30.06
N ARG A 68 -14.87 3.16 29.24
CA ARG A 68 -14.46 3.18 27.83
C ARG A 68 -12.97 2.86 27.74
N GLY A 69 -12.57 1.97 26.82
CA GLY A 69 -11.18 1.52 26.67
C GLY A 69 -10.74 0.42 27.64
N SER A 70 -11.62 -0.11 28.49
CA SER A 70 -11.32 -1.32 29.28
C SER A 70 -11.17 -2.55 28.39
N VAL A 71 -10.21 -3.42 28.72
CA VAL A 71 -9.90 -4.65 27.98
C VAL A 71 -10.11 -5.84 28.91
N PRO A 72 -11.02 -6.79 28.60
CA PRO A 72 -11.27 -7.95 29.43
C PRO A 72 -10.02 -8.78 29.71
N PRO A 73 -9.97 -9.50 30.85
CA PRO A 73 -8.95 -10.50 31.10
C PRO A 73 -8.92 -11.50 29.94
N ARG A 74 -7.73 -11.93 29.54
CA ARG A 74 -7.47 -12.86 28.42
C ARG A 74 -7.65 -12.32 26.99
N ILE A 75 -8.07 -11.07 26.82
CA ILE A 75 -8.08 -10.38 25.51
C ILE A 75 -6.85 -9.49 25.40
N ARG A 76 -6.12 -9.60 24.29
CA ARG A 76 -5.14 -8.61 23.84
C ARG A 76 -5.84 -7.70 22.84
N ARG A 77 -6.04 -6.43 23.17
CA ARG A 77 -6.63 -5.45 22.25
C ARG A 77 -5.53 -4.64 21.59
N GLU A 78 -5.57 -4.57 20.27
CA GLU A 78 -4.69 -3.74 19.45
C GLU A 78 -5.48 -2.93 18.44
N ALA A 79 -4.94 -1.77 18.07
CA ALA A 79 -5.44 -0.97 16.97
C ALA A 79 -4.44 -1.01 15.81
N TYR A 80 -4.92 -1.34 14.62
CA TYR A 80 -4.15 -1.22 13.39
C TYR A 80 -4.50 0.09 12.69
N SER A 81 -3.49 0.93 12.48
CA SER A 81 -3.61 2.18 11.73
C SER A 81 -2.87 2.04 10.40
N TRP A 82 -3.59 2.29 9.31
CA TRP A 82 -3.10 2.18 7.93
C TRP A 82 -3.26 3.48 7.13
N GLY A 83 -3.76 4.56 7.74
CA GLY A 83 -3.97 5.81 7.03
C GLY A 83 -2.69 6.48 6.51
N GLY A 84 -1.51 6.11 7.03
CA GLY A 84 -0.24 6.57 6.46
C GLY A 84 0.02 6.05 5.05
N MET A 85 -0.54 4.90 4.70
CA MET A 85 -0.45 4.29 3.36
C MET A 85 -1.22 5.07 2.28
N VAL A 86 -2.26 5.81 2.68
CA VAL A 86 -3.16 6.53 1.74
C VAL A 86 -2.87 8.03 1.70
N ARG A 87 -2.13 8.57 2.68
CA ARG A 87 -1.81 10.00 2.82
C ARG A 87 -0.62 10.48 1.96
N SER A 88 -0.20 9.71 0.97
CA SER A 88 0.99 10.03 0.17
C SER A 88 0.77 11.08 -0.91
N THR A 89 -0.43 11.67 -1.02
CA THR A 89 -0.68 12.79 -1.96
C THR A 89 -0.05 14.07 -1.39
N PRO A 90 0.91 14.70 -2.09
CA PRO A 90 1.51 15.96 -1.64
C PRO A 90 0.43 17.03 -1.46
N ASP A 91 0.48 17.77 -0.35
CA ASP A 91 -0.41 18.91 -0.13
C ASP A 91 -0.17 19.95 -1.24
N ALA A 92 -1.26 20.52 -1.77
CA ALA A 92 -1.21 21.57 -2.78
C ALA A 92 -0.81 22.93 -2.20
N ALA A 93 0.26 22.97 -1.40
CA ALA A 93 0.78 24.20 -0.80
C ALA A 93 1.68 24.95 -1.81
N GLY A 94 1.23 26.13 -2.23
CA GLY A 94 1.98 27.04 -3.12
C GLY A 94 1.73 26.81 -4.62
N PRO A 95 2.21 27.74 -5.48
CA PRO A 95 1.95 27.73 -6.93
C PRO A 95 2.49 26.48 -7.65
N GLY A 96 3.56 25.86 -7.14
CA GLY A 96 4.04 24.56 -7.64
C GLY A 96 3.24 23.36 -7.13
N GLY A 97 2.59 23.46 -5.97
CA GLY A 97 1.85 22.38 -5.33
C GLY A 97 0.60 21.96 -6.10
N ILE A 98 -0.06 22.91 -6.78
CA ILE A 98 -1.25 22.61 -7.61
C ILE A 98 -0.88 21.73 -8.81
N VAL A 99 0.21 22.04 -9.51
CA VAL A 99 0.68 21.26 -10.66
C VAL A 99 1.10 19.87 -10.23
N VAL A 100 1.87 19.76 -9.14
CA VAL A 100 2.28 18.47 -8.57
C VAL A 100 1.06 17.64 -8.16
N ALA A 101 0.07 18.26 -7.49
CA ALA A 101 -1.16 17.58 -7.11
C ALA A 101 -1.98 17.12 -8.34
N ALA A 102 -2.05 17.92 -9.40
CA ALA A 102 -2.71 17.55 -10.65
C ALA A 102 -2.01 16.35 -11.33
N LEU A 103 -0.68 16.40 -11.46
CA LEU A 103 0.11 15.30 -12.01
C LEU A 103 -0.01 14.03 -11.16
N ALA A 104 -0.02 14.17 -9.83
CA ALA A 104 -0.23 13.05 -8.93
C ALA A 104 -1.61 12.40 -9.14
N ARG A 105 -2.68 13.20 -9.28
CA ARG A 105 -4.04 12.68 -9.56
C ARG A 105 -4.10 11.96 -10.90
N VAL A 106 -3.49 12.49 -11.95
CA VAL A 106 -3.39 11.83 -13.25
C VAL A 106 -2.62 10.50 -13.11
N GLY A 107 -1.50 10.51 -12.39
CA GLY A 107 -0.74 9.30 -12.06
C GLY A 107 -1.58 8.26 -11.34
N TRP A 108 -2.35 8.66 -10.32
CA TRP A 108 -3.26 7.75 -9.61
C TRP A 108 -4.36 7.19 -10.50
N ALA A 109 -4.99 8.02 -11.33
CA ALA A 109 -5.99 7.58 -12.29
C ALA A 109 -5.41 6.57 -13.29
N LEU A 110 -4.20 6.81 -13.77
CA LEU A 110 -3.48 5.91 -14.68
C LEU A 110 -3.14 4.56 -14.01
N LEU A 111 -2.77 4.59 -12.72
CA LEU A 111 -2.40 3.40 -11.95
C LEU A 111 -3.60 2.62 -11.41
N LEU A 112 -4.79 3.23 -11.37
CA LEU A 112 -6.01 2.60 -10.87
C LEU A 112 -6.29 1.21 -11.48
N PRO A 113 -6.30 1.03 -12.82
CA PRO A 113 -6.56 -0.29 -13.40
C PRO A 113 -5.51 -1.35 -12.99
N PHE A 114 -4.24 -0.97 -12.88
CA PHE A 114 -3.17 -1.85 -12.38
C PHE A 114 -3.36 -2.21 -10.91
N SER A 115 -3.80 -1.24 -10.11
CA SER A 115 -4.07 -1.41 -8.67
C SER A 115 -5.20 -2.40 -8.43
N ILE A 116 -6.26 -2.33 -9.24
CA ILE A 116 -7.39 -3.29 -9.20
C ILE A 116 -6.91 -4.70 -9.57
N ALA A 117 -6.10 -4.84 -10.63
CA ALA A 117 -5.53 -6.13 -11.01
C ALA A 117 -4.69 -6.74 -9.88
N ASN A 118 -3.86 -5.92 -9.23
CA ASN A 118 -3.07 -6.35 -8.08
C ASN A 118 -3.96 -6.76 -6.90
N ALA A 119 -4.97 -5.95 -6.54
CA ALA A 119 -5.90 -6.26 -5.46
C ALA A 119 -6.66 -7.58 -5.71
N ALA A 120 -7.09 -7.83 -6.96
CA ALA A 120 -7.74 -9.09 -7.34
C ALA A 120 -6.81 -10.30 -7.16
N ALA A 121 -5.50 -10.15 -7.37
CA ALA A 121 -4.53 -11.21 -7.16
C ALA A 121 -4.45 -11.65 -5.68
N TRP A 122 -4.64 -10.71 -4.76
CA TRP A 122 -4.55 -10.93 -3.32
C TRP A 122 -5.88 -11.33 -2.69
N SER A 123 -7.00 -10.74 -3.13
CA SER A 123 -8.33 -11.06 -2.59
C SER A 123 -8.75 -12.51 -2.83
N TRP A 124 -8.19 -13.15 -3.85
CA TRP A 124 -8.50 -14.55 -4.21
C TRP A 124 -7.59 -15.59 -3.54
N ARG A 125 -6.60 -15.16 -2.76
CA ARG A 125 -5.77 -16.06 -1.94
C ARG A 125 -6.40 -16.29 -0.55
N LEU A 126 -7.68 -16.64 -0.49
CA LEU A 126 -8.24 -17.16 0.76
C LEU A 126 -7.57 -18.52 1.05
N PRO A 127 -7.08 -18.76 2.28
CA PRO A 127 -6.52 -20.06 2.65
C PRO A 127 -7.67 -21.08 2.69
N THR A 128 -7.90 -21.76 1.56
CA THR A 128 -8.67 -23.00 1.57
C THR A 128 -7.67 -24.13 1.84
N HIS A 129 -7.96 -24.96 2.84
CA HIS A 129 -7.16 -26.13 3.24
C HIS A 129 -7.14 -27.18 2.10
N GLY A 130 -6.35 -26.93 1.06
CA GLY A 130 -6.19 -27.82 -0.10
C GLY A 130 -4.76 -27.74 -0.64
N PRO A 131 -4.31 -28.77 -1.38
CA PRO A 131 -2.93 -28.89 -1.80
C PRO A 131 -2.49 -27.63 -2.58
N ALA A 132 -1.48 -26.97 -2.03
CA ALA A 132 -0.79 -25.82 -2.59
C ALA A 132 0.04 -26.25 -3.81
N ALA A 133 -0.62 -26.59 -4.92
CA ALA A 133 0.09 -27.08 -6.09
C ALA A 133 -0.60 -26.63 -7.38
N GLY A 134 -0.08 -25.54 -7.93
CA GLY A 134 -0.44 -25.05 -9.25
C GLY A 134 -0.49 -23.54 -9.23
N ARG A 135 0.36 -22.90 -10.05
CA ARG A 135 0.12 -21.54 -10.52
C ARG A 135 -1.31 -21.51 -11.03
N SER A 136 -2.24 -21.01 -10.20
CA SER A 136 -3.67 -21.15 -10.50
C SER A 136 -3.91 -20.49 -11.85
N ALA A 137 -4.70 -21.09 -12.73
CA ALA A 137 -5.08 -20.48 -14.00
C ALA A 137 -5.53 -19.01 -13.82
N ARG A 138 -6.12 -18.73 -12.64
CA ARG A 138 -6.49 -17.40 -12.13
C ARG A 138 -5.29 -16.44 -12.00
N ALA A 139 -4.18 -16.87 -11.39
CA ALA A 139 -2.95 -16.08 -11.36
C ALA A 139 -2.40 -15.83 -12.77
N GLY A 140 -2.58 -16.78 -13.69
CA GLY A 140 -2.29 -16.61 -15.12
C GLY A 140 -3.16 -15.51 -15.76
N ILE A 141 -4.48 -15.56 -15.56
CA ILE A 141 -5.44 -14.57 -16.08
C ILE A 141 -5.12 -13.16 -15.58
N ILE A 142 -4.83 -12.99 -14.29
CA ILE A 142 -4.53 -11.68 -13.73
C ILE A 142 -3.21 -11.12 -14.29
N ARG A 143 -2.20 -11.98 -14.48
CA ARG A 143 -0.95 -11.58 -15.14
C ARG A 143 -1.18 -11.21 -16.60
N LEU A 144 -1.98 -11.99 -17.33
CA LEU A 144 -2.32 -11.69 -18.73
C LEU A 144 -3.06 -10.35 -18.82
N PHE A 145 -4.03 -10.09 -17.94
CA PHE A 145 -4.73 -8.81 -17.85
C PHE A 145 -3.75 -7.66 -17.61
N GLY A 146 -2.80 -7.81 -16.67
CA GLY A 146 -1.75 -6.80 -16.44
C GLY A 146 -0.85 -6.56 -17.65
N VAL A 147 -0.49 -7.61 -18.39
CA VAL A 147 0.28 -7.49 -19.65
C VAL A 147 -0.53 -6.75 -20.71
N LEU A 148 -1.80 -7.12 -20.90
CA LEU A 148 -2.68 -6.46 -21.87
C LEU A 148 -2.91 -4.98 -21.53
N LEU A 149 -3.09 -4.64 -20.25
CA LEU A 149 -3.17 -3.25 -19.81
C LEU A 149 -1.90 -2.47 -20.11
N THR A 150 -0.73 -3.08 -19.89
CA THR A 150 0.57 -2.45 -20.19
C THR A 150 0.72 -2.23 -21.69
N LEU A 151 0.37 -3.24 -22.51
CA LEU A 151 0.41 -3.14 -23.96
C LEU A 151 -0.54 -2.07 -24.49
N LEU A 152 -1.77 -2.01 -23.98
CA LEU A 152 -2.74 -0.98 -24.33
C LEU A 152 -2.19 0.41 -24.03
N LEU A 153 -1.65 0.60 -22.82
CA LEU A 153 -1.09 1.88 -22.41
C LEU A 153 0.11 2.31 -23.28
N VAL A 154 1.04 1.38 -23.57
CA VAL A 154 2.18 1.66 -24.45
C VAL A 154 1.74 1.94 -25.87
N ALA A 155 0.78 1.18 -26.40
CA ALA A 155 0.23 1.39 -27.74
C ALA A 155 -0.43 2.77 -27.85
N THR A 156 -1.32 3.12 -26.93
CA THR A 156 -1.97 4.44 -26.89
C THR A 156 -0.94 5.57 -26.78
N THR A 157 0.07 5.42 -25.92
CA THR A 157 1.14 6.42 -25.78
C THR A 157 1.95 6.55 -27.07
N THR A 158 2.24 5.43 -27.74
CA THR A 158 2.97 5.41 -29.01
C THR A 158 2.16 6.07 -30.13
N SER A 159 0.87 5.76 -30.25
CA SER A 159 -0.03 6.39 -31.23
C SER A 159 -0.11 7.90 -30.99
N LEU A 160 -0.30 8.34 -29.74
CA LEU A 160 -0.34 9.76 -29.44
C LEU A 160 1.01 10.45 -29.71
N ALA A 161 2.12 9.87 -29.28
CA ALA A 161 3.43 10.50 -29.41
C ALA A 161 3.97 10.49 -30.85
N VAL A 162 3.93 9.34 -31.52
CA VAL A 162 4.59 9.15 -32.82
C VAL A 162 3.66 9.49 -33.98
N ASP A 163 2.41 9.04 -33.94
CA ASP A 163 1.48 9.26 -35.04
C ASP A 163 0.83 10.65 -34.95
N VAL A 164 0.20 10.98 -33.82
CA VAL A 164 -0.48 12.28 -33.68
C VAL A 164 0.53 13.42 -33.53
N LEU A 165 1.37 13.39 -32.49
CA LEU A 165 2.23 14.52 -32.14
C LEU A 165 3.42 14.68 -33.08
N ALA A 166 4.09 13.60 -33.52
CA ALA A 166 5.29 13.74 -34.37
C ALA A 166 4.98 13.95 -35.85
N GLN A 167 3.80 13.50 -36.31
CA GLN A 167 3.43 13.48 -37.72
C GLN A 167 2.19 14.34 -38.00
N GLN A 168 1.02 13.99 -37.46
CA GLN A 168 -0.25 14.64 -37.86
C GLN A 168 -0.34 16.12 -37.48
N CYS A 169 0.32 16.54 -36.39
CA CYS A 169 0.28 17.94 -35.96
C CYS A 169 1.15 18.89 -36.79
N TYR A 170 1.93 18.41 -37.76
CA TYR A 170 2.83 19.25 -38.55
C TYR A 170 2.63 19.06 -40.05
N THR A 171 2.33 20.15 -40.75
CA THR A 171 2.39 20.21 -42.21
C THR A 171 3.68 20.92 -42.62
N GLY A 172 4.67 20.16 -43.09
CA GLY A 172 5.98 20.70 -43.42
C GLY A 172 6.70 21.25 -42.18
N ARG A 173 6.88 22.58 -42.13
CA ARG A 173 7.57 23.31 -41.05
C ARG A 173 6.64 24.18 -40.19
N THR A 174 5.33 23.98 -40.29
CA THR A 174 4.33 24.66 -39.44
C THR A 174 3.69 23.67 -38.49
N LEU A 175 3.30 24.15 -37.30
CA LEU A 175 2.48 23.42 -36.33
C LEU A 175 1.02 23.81 -36.58
N ASP A 176 0.16 22.83 -36.89
CA ASP A 176 -1.25 23.08 -37.23
C ASP A 176 -2.21 22.81 -36.05
N CYS A 177 -1.76 22.04 -35.06
CA CYS A 177 -2.54 21.71 -33.86
C CYS A 177 -2.57 22.89 -32.87
N THR A 178 -3.70 23.60 -32.78
CA THR A 178 -3.89 24.80 -31.95
C THR A 178 -3.90 24.55 -30.43
N VAL A 179 -4.08 23.29 -30.00
CA VAL A 179 -4.11 22.92 -28.58
C VAL A 179 -2.70 22.82 -27.98
N LEU A 180 -1.66 22.68 -28.81
CA LEU A 180 -0.30 22.52 -28.32
C LEU A 180 0.32 23.86 -27.91
N PRO A 181 1.04 23.90 -26.78
CA PRO A 181 1.70 25.13 -26.32
C PRO A 181 2.93 25.47 -27.16
N GLY A 182 3.35 26.74 -27.12
CA GLY A 182 4.46 27.30 -27.91
C GLY A 182 5.78 26.49 -27.98
N PRO A 183 6.21 25.72 -26.96
CA PRO A 183 7.40 24.87 -27.08
C PRO A 183 7.34 23.85 -28.24
N PHE A 184 6.13 23.44 -28.66
CA PHE A 184 5.97 22.53 -29.79
C PHE A 184 6.20 23.22 -31.15
N GLU A 185 6.11 24.54 -31.24
CA GLU A 185 6.45 25.26 -32.47
C GLU A 185 7.94 25.11 -32.82
N ALA A 186 8.82 25.01 -31.81
CA ALA A 186 10.25 24.79 -32.01
C ALA A 186 10.55 23.46 -32.72
N LEU A 187 9.69 22.45 -32.53
CA LEU A 187 9.80 21.15 -33.21
C LEU A 187 9.38 21.23 -34.68
N ALA A 188 8.63 22.25 -35.10
CA ALA A 188 8.21 22.41 -36.49
C ALA A 188 9.42 22.60 -37.43
N GLY A 189 10.51 23.20 -36.94
CA GLY A 189 11.76 23.33 -37.70
C GLY A 189 12.52 22.02 -37.93
N TRP A 190 12.18 20.95 -37.21
CA TRP A 190 12.87 19.66 -37.28
C TRP A 190 12.35 18.79 -38.43
N THR A 191 13.17 17.84 -38.88
CA THR A 191 12.71 16.81 -39.83
C THR A 191 11.75 15.84 -39.13
N THR A 192 10.83 15.25 -39.88
CA THR A 192 9.89 14.25 -39.35
C THR A 192 10.60 13.11 -38.63
N GLY A 193 11.71 12.61 -39.18
CA GLY A 193 12.51 11.57 -38.52
C GLY A 193 13.06 11.99 -37.16
N ARG A 194 13.52 13.24 -37.00
CA ARG A 194 14.00 13.74 -35.69
C ARG A 194 12.86 13.88 -34.69
N ARG A 195 11.69 14.36 -35.12
CA ARG A 195 10.49 14.45 -34.27
C ARG A 195 10.05 13.06 -33.78
N MET A 196 9.98 12.08 -34.68
CA MET A 196 9.62 10.71 -34.34
C MET A 196 10.65 10.06 -33.40
N ALA A 197 11.95 10.27 -33.67
CA ALA A 197 13.01 9.74 -32.82
C ALA A 197 12.97 10.32 -31.39
N LEU A 198 12.65 11.61 -31.24
CA LEU A 198 12.48 12.20 -29.92
C LEU A 198 11.20 11.70 -29.24
N LEU A 199 10.07 11.69 -29.94
CA LEU A 199 8.78 11.36 -29.35
C LEU A 199 8.61 9.85 -29.07
N SER A 200 9.39 8.97 -29.70
CA SER A 200 9.47 7.56 -29.33
C SER A 200 10.11 7.32 -27.95
N LEU A 201 10.80 8.32 -27.38
CA LEU A 201 11.26 8.28 -26.00
C LEU A 201 10.10 8.33 -25.00
N ALA A 202 8.92 8.82 -25.40
CA ALA A 202 7.75 8.89 -24.52
C ALA A 202 7.25 7.52 -24.05
N PRO A 203 6.94 6.53 -24.93
CA PRO A 203 6.54 5.20 -24.48
C PRO A 203 7.67 4.45 -23.73
N ALA A 204 8.94 4.68 -24.10
CA ALA A 204 10.09 4.14 -23.38
C ALA A 204 10.17 4.72 -21.95
N GLY A 205 10.08 6.04 -21.82
CA GLY A 205 10.09 6.75 -20.56
C GLY A 205 8.92 6.37 -19.66
N LEU A 206 7.72 6.18 -20.23
CA LEU A 206 6.55 5.67 -19.52
C LEU A 206 6.81 4.27 -18.93
N THR A 207 7.36 3.36 -19.74
CA THR A 207 7.66 1.99 -19.30
C THR A 207 8.71 1.98 -18.19
N VAL A 208 9.78 2.76 -18.35
CA VAL A 208 10.83 2.93 -17.31
C VAL A 208 10.24 3.56 -16.05
N GLY A 209 9.36 4.55 -16.18
CA GLY A 209 8.67 5.19 -15.06
C GLY A 209 7.81 4.21 -14.27
N LEU A 210 7.01 3.38 -14.97
CA LEU A 210 6.23 2.31 -14.34
C LEU A 210 7.12 1.27 -13.65
N TRP A 211 8.23 0.89 -14.29
CA TRP A 211 9.21 -0.04 -13.70
C TRP A 211 9.84 0.53 -12.42
N LEU A 212 10.29 1.78 -12.45
CA LEU A 212 10.85 2.48 -11.29
C LEU A 212 9.84 2.57 -10.16
N LEU A 213 8.61 2.98 -10.46
CA LEU A 213 7.54 3.05 -9.47
C LEU A 213 7.28 1.68 -8.83
N SER A 214 7.25 0.61 -9.64
CA SER A 214 7.10 -0.76 -9.15
C SER A 214 8.28 -1.20 -8.27
N ALA A 215 9.51 -0.82 -8.63
CA ALA A 215 10.70 -1.12 -7.84
C ALA A 215 10.69 -0.39 -6.49
N VAL A 216 10.43 0.92 -6.49
CA VAL A 216 10.33 1.75 -5.29
C VAL A 216 9.21 1.26 -4.36
N SER A 217 8.05 0.92 -4.93
CA SER A 217 6.91 0.44 -4.14
C SER A 217 7.24 -0.88 -3.42
N ARG A 218 7.88 -1.83 -4.09
CA ARG A 218 8.33 -3.09 -3.47
C ARG A 218 9.28 -2.84 -2.30
N LEU A 219 10.30 -2.02 -2.52
CA LEU A 219 11.28 -1.68 -1.48
C LEU A 219 10.67 -1.01 -0.24
N ARG A 220 9.63 -0.19 -0.43
CA ARG A 220 8.98 0.56 0.65
C ARG A 220 7.98 -0.28 1.44
N TYR A 221 7.31 -1.24 0.81
CA TYR A 221 6.20 -1.98 1.42
C TYR A 221 6.55 -3.45 1.79
N ASP A 222 7.66 -4.01 1.30
CA ASP A 222 8.16 -5.33 1.76
C ASP A 222 8.88 -5.22 3.12
N VAL A 223 8.11 -4.94 4.17
CA VAL A 223 8.60 -4.89 5.56
C VAL A 223 8.32 -6.20 6.30
N ALA A 224 7.34 -6.99 5.83
CA ALA A 224 6.89 -8.22 6.47
C ALA A 224 8.01 -9.28 6.61
N ASP A 225 8.80 -9.48 5.55
CA ASP A 225 9.90 -10.46 5.58
C ASP A 225 10.98 -10.08 6.60
N ARG A 226 11.24 -8.77 6.78
CA ARG A 226 12.19 -8.29 7.80
C ARG A 226 11.68 -8.52 9.22
N PHE A 227 10.38 -8.31 9.46
CA PHE A 227 9.75 -8.59 10.75
C PHE A 227 9.71 -10.08 11.07
N LEU A 228 9.40 -10.94 10.09
CA LEU A 228 9.42 -12.39 10.25
C LEU A 228 10.83 -12.92 10.50
N ALA A 229 11.84 -12.36 9.83
CA ALA A 229 13.24 -12.72 10.06
C ALA A 229 13.77 -12.26 11.43
N ALA A 230 13.24 -11.16 11.98
CA ALA A 230 13.63 -10.62 13.27
C ALA A 230 12.96 -11.31 14.48
N GLN A 231 11.90 -12.11 14.28
CA GLN A 231 11.29 -12.85 15.38
C GLN A 231 12.17 -14.04 15.79
N PRO A 232 12.51 -14.19 17.09
CA PRO A 232 13.16 -15.39 17.57
C PRO A 232 12.22 -16.58 17.31
N ARG A 233 12.71 -17.62 16.61
CA ARG A 233 11.93 -18.84 16.39
C ARG A 233 11.53 -19.41 17.73
N SER A 234 10.24 -19.59 17.97
CA SER A 234 9.75 -20.35 19.11
C SER A 234 10.39 -21.75 19.07
N PRO A 235 10.93 -22.27 20.19
CA PRO A 235 11.41 -23.64 20.24
C PRO A 235 10.25 -24.57 19.89
N ALA A 236 10.53 -25.54 19.01
CA ALA A 236 9.55 -26.56 18.64
C ALA A 236 8.99 -27.22 19.92
N PRO A 237 7.69 -27.53 19.99
CA PRO A 237 7.15 -28.26 21.13
C PRO A 237 7.93 -29.56 21.27
N ALA A 238 8.56 -29.76 22.42
CA ALA A 238 9.27 -30.99 22.73
C ALA A 238 8.27 -32.14 22.53
N ALA A 239 8.61 -33.06 21.61
CA ALA A 239 7.84 -34.27 21.38
C ALA A 239 7.60 -34.93 22.74
N ALA A 240 6.33 -35.04 23.13
CA ALA A 240 5.94 -35.69 24.37
C ALA A 240 6.56 -37.09 24.38
N ALA A 241 7.49 -37.31 25.30
CA ALA A 241 8.06 -38.61 25.55
C ALA A 241 6.90 -39.55 25.90
N ALA A 242 6.66 -40.53 25.03
CA ALA A 242 5.72 -41.61 25.26
C ALA A 242 6.21 -42.41 26.48
N SER A 243 5.62 -42.18 27.63
CA SER A 243 5.69 -43.07 28.78
C SER A 243 4.77 -44.26 28.51
N GLY A 244 5.35 -45.38 28.07
CA GLY A 244 4.67 -46.67 28.07
C GLY A 244 4.77 -47.35 29.43
N PRO A 245 3.73 -48.07 29.88
CA PRO A 245 3.89 -49.31 30.63
C PRO A 245 4.17 -50.50 29.70
#